data_AF-A0A7X7ZQH2-F1
#
_entry.id   AF-A0A7X7ZQH2-F1
#
_cell.length_a   1.000
_cell.length_b   1.000
_cell.length_c   1.000
_cell.angle_alpha   90.00
_cell.angle_beta   90.00
_cell.angle_gamma   90.00
#
_symmetry.space_group_name_H-M   'P 1'
#
loop_
_entity.id
_entity.type
_entity.pdbx_description
1 polymer ?
#
loop_
_entity_poly.entity_id
_entity_poly.type
_entity_poly.pdbx_seq_one_letter_code
_entity_poly.pdbx_strand_id
1 'polypeptide(L)'
;LGVLSVVTGDTSVRDFSSLAGRTVYLTGKGASPEYVMNYLLSVAGIAEQVTLEFKSEAEEIVSELTNDATAVGVLPQPFVTVATTKNSNLVAAIDLNDVWDATVTDGSKLVMGVTVARNDFMQANADAIDQFLEDHSASVDEANADPDEVAPMVVSAGVLDNEQIAAKAIPECHLVCTTGSDMQDELAGYLSILYNQNASSVGGTLPADNFYYLG
;
A
#
# COMPACT_ATOMS: atom_id res chain seq x y z
N LEU A 1 -0.86 1.98 -6.30
CA LEU A 1 -2.01 1.62 -5.45
C LEU A 1 -1.49 1.10 -4.10
N GLY A 2 -2.29 0.36 -3.33
CA GLY A 2 -1.91 -0.14 -2.02
C GLY A 2 -0.81 -1.18 -2.16
N VAL A 3 0.07 -1.27 -1.17
CA VAL A 3 1.21 -2.21 -1.19
C VAL A 3 1.21 -3.17 0.00
N LEU A 4 0.13 -3.16 0.80
CA LEU A 4 0.03 -3.95 2.00
C LEU A 4 -0.58 -5.31 1.72
N SER A 5 0.06 -6.35 2.26
CA SER A 5 -0.48 -7.71 2.25
C SER A 5 -0.38 -8.32 3.64
N VAL A 6 -1.33 -9.19 3.96
CA VAL A 6 -1.23 -10.10 5.11
C VAL A 6 -0.26 -11.21 4.73
N VAL A 7 0.78 -11.38 5.53
CA VAL A 7 1.83 -12.40 5.38
C VAL A 7 1.81 -13.34 6.56
N THR A 8 1.84 -14.66 6.30
CA THR A 8 1.86 -15.70 7.34
C THR A 8 2.34 -17.04 6.77
N GLY A 9 2.76 -17.94 7.66
CA GLY A 9 2.94 -19.36 7.33
C GLY A 9 1.74 -20.23 7.72
N ASP A 10 0.72 -19.65 8.35
CA ASP A 10 -0.46 -20.37 8.81
C ASP A 10 -1.48 -20.56 7.67
N THR A 11 -1.54 -21.78 7.15
CA THR A 11 -2.48 -22.18 6.09
C THR A 11 -3.98 -22.07 6.44
N SER A 12 -4.31 -21.79 7.71
CA SER A 12 -5.69 -21.51 8.12
C SER A 12 -6.11 -20.06 7.89
N VAL A 13 -5.17 -19.14 7.63
CA VAL A 13 -5.47 -17.77 7.20
C VAL A 13 -5.71 -17.76 5.70
N ARG A 14 -6.97 -17.73 5.28
CA ARG A 14 -7.37 -17.85 3.86
C ARG A 14 -8.10 -16.64 3.32
N ASP A 15 -8.69 -15.86 4.21
CA ASP A 15 -9.44 -14.65 3.90
C ASP A 15 -9.31 -13.67 5.07
N PHE A 16 -9.74 -12.43 4.87
CA PHE A 16 -9.62 -11.39 5.87
C PHE A 16 -10.39 -11.70 7.17
N SER A 17 -11.47 -12.50 7.10
CA SER A 17 -12.23 -12.92 8.27
C SER A 17 -11.45 -13.89 9.18
N SER A 18 -10.49 -14.61 8.59
CA SER A 18 -9.60 -15.56 9.30
C SER A 18 -8.67 -14.89 10.31
N LEU A 19 -8.61 -13.54 10.32
CA LEU A 19 -7.87 -12.75 11.30
C LEU A 19 -8.54 -12.73 12.69
N ALA A 20 -9.84 -13.04 12.78
CA ALA A 20 -10.58 -13.03 14.03
C ALA A 20 -9.92 -13.91 15.11
N GLY A 21 -9.73 -13.35 16.31
CA GLY A 21 -9.10 -14.00 17.45
C GLY A 21 -7.57 -13.99 17.44
N ARG A 22 -6.94 -13.31 16.48
CA ARG A 22 -5.47 -13.31 16.31
C ARG A 22 -4.82 -11.98 16.69
N THR A 23 -3.53 -12.06 16.96
CA THR A 23 -2.64 -10.89 16.94
C THR A 23 -2.10 -10.69 15.53
N VAL A 24 -2.16 -9.47 15.03
CA VAL A 24 -1.62 -9.07 13.73
C VAL A 24 -0.54 -8.02 13.95
N TYR A 25 0.68 -8.33 13.51
CA TYR A 25 1.83 -7.43 13.59
C TYR A 25 1.86 -6.46 12.41
N LEU A 26 2.02 -5.16 12.65
CA LEU A 26 2.07 -4.15 11.59
C LEU A 26 2.93 -2.96 11.98
N THR A 27 3.37 -2.16 11.00
CA THR A 27 4.00 -0.86 11.25
C THR A 27 2.99 0.28 11.06
N GLY A 28 3.41 1.53 11.28
CA GLY A 28 2.57 2.69 10.95
C GLY A 28 1.49 3.02 11.97
N LYS A 29 1.82 2.95 13.26
CA LYS A 29 0.95 3.44 14.34
C LYS A 29 0.68 4.94 14.17
N GLY A 30 -0.60 5.33 14.15
CA GLY A 30 -1.07 6.68 13.90
C GLY A 30 -0.95 7.13 12.44
N ALA A 31 -0.75 6.20 11.51
CA ALA A 31 -0.59 6.46 10.08
C ALA A 31 -1.52 5.57 9.25
N SER A 32 -1.44 5.69 7.92
CA SER A 32 -2.30 5.00 6.95
C SER A 32 -2.47 3.50 7.21
N PRO A 33 -1.42 2.69 7.51
CA PRO A 33 -1.61 1.26 7.75
C PRO A 33 -2.56 0.94 8.90
N GLU A 34 -2.48 1.69 10.02
CA GLU A 34 -3.39 1.52 11.15
C GLU A 34 -4.84 1.83 10.75
N TYR A 35 -5.06 2.97 10.09
CA TYR A 35 -6.41 3.40 9.72
C TYR A 35 -7.04 2.47 8.67
N VAL A 36 -6.25 1.98 7.71
CA VAL A 36 -6.70 0.98 6.74
C VAL A 36 -7.11 -0.30 7.45
N MET A 37 -6.26 -0.82 8.34
CA MET A 37 -6.56 -2.04 9.08
C MET A 37 -7.79 -1.89 9.98
N ASN A 38 -7.88 -0.80 10.76
CA ASN A 38 -9.04 -0.55 11.62
C ASN A 38 -10.35 -0.47 10.81
N TYR A 39 -10.33 0.19 9.65
CA TYR A 39 -11.49 0.26 8.77
C TYR A 39 -11.89 -1.12 8.25
N LEU A 40 -10.97 -1.87 7.64
CA LEU A 40 -11.28 -3.17 7.06
C LEU A 40 -11.75 -4.16 8.13
N LEU A 41 -11.15 -4.14 9.32
CA LEU A 41 -11.58 -4.95 10.47
C LEU A 41 -12.98 -4.56 10.97
N SER A 42 -13.30 -3.26 10.96
CA SER A 42 -14.62 -2.75 11.34
C SER A 42 -15.69 -3.20 10.36
N VAL A 43 -15.45 -3.06 9.05
CA VAL A 43 -16.43 -3.47 8.03
C VAL A 43 -16.61 -5.00 8.01
N ALA A 44 -15.54 -5.76 8.24
CA ALA A 44 -15.61 -7.21 8.39
C ALA A 44 -16.29 -7.67 9.70
N GLY A 45 -16.57 -6.76 10.65
CA GLY A 45 -17.22 -7.07 11.92
C GLY A 45 -16.34 -7.83 12.92
N ILE A 46 -15.01 -7.77 12.77
CA ILE A 46 -14.04 -8.50 13.59
C ILE A 46 -13.07 -7.61 14.36
N ALA A 47 -13.24 -6.29 14.33
CA ALA A 47 -12.35 -5.33 15.00
C ALA A 47 -12.09 -5.64 16.49
N GLU A 48 -13.12 -6.04 17.25
CA GLU A 48 -12.96 -6.37 18.69
C GLU A 48 -12.30 -7.75 18.93
N GLN A 49 -12.16 -8.56 17.89
CA GLN A 49 -11.58 -9.91 17.97
C GLN A 49 -10.11 -9.94 17.55
N VAL A 50 -9.60 -8.88 16.94
CA VAL A 50 -8.22 -8.81 16.44
C VAL A 50 -7.40 -7.87 17.31
N THR A 51 -6.21 -8.32 17.71
CA THR A 51 -5.23 -7.47 18.40
C THR A 51 -4.21 -6.95 17.40
N LEU A 52 -4.15 -5.63 17.21
CA LEU A 52 -3.10 -5.00 16.40
C LEU A 52 -1.87 -4.73 17.28
N GLU A 53 -0.74 -5.35 16.96
CA GLU A 53 0.54 -5.12 17.64
C GLU A 53 1.51 -4.37 16.73
N PHE A 54 1.85 -3.15 17.13
CA PHE A 54 2.69 -2.27 16.32
C PHE A 54 4.18 -2.53 16.54
N LYS A 55 4.89 -2.82 15.46
CA LYS A 55 6.36 -2.91 15.41
C LYS A 55 6.97 -1.62 14.85
N SER A 56 8.25 -1.39 15.14
CA SER A 56 8.93 -0.16 14.70
C SER A 56 9.32 -0.21 13.22
N GLU A 57 9.67 -1.40 12.72
CA GLU A 57 10.13 -1.64 11.37
C GLU A 57 9.63 -2.99 10.82
N ALA A 58 9.69 -3.17 9.50
CA ALA A 58 9.18 -4.36 8.83
C ALA A 58 9.99 -5.62 9.20
N GLU A 59 11.29 -5.46 9.45
CA GLU A 59 12.23 -6.51 9.83
C GLU A 59 11.84 -7.19 11.14
N GLU A 60 11.30 -6.44 12.11
CA GLU A 60 10.76 -7.01 13.36
C GLU A 60 9.59 -7.95 13.06
N ILE A 61 8.66 -7.55 12.19
CA ILE A 61 7.52 -8.39 11.79
C ILE A 61 8.02 -9.66 11.09
N VAL A 62 8.98 -9.53 10.16
CA VAL A 62 9.59 -10.69 9.49
C VAL A 62 10.26 -11.63 10.49
N SER A 63 10.87 -11.10 11.56
CA SER A 63 11.43 -11.90 12.64
C SER A 63 10.36 -12.69 13.39
N GLU A 64 9.24 -12.07 13.76
CA GLU A 64 8.11 -12.76 14.42
C GLU A 64 7.56 -13.88 13.53
N LEU A 65 7.31 -13.58 12.25
CA LEU A 65 6.83 -14.55 11.25
C LEU A 65 7.78 -15.73 11.05
N THR A 66 9.09 -15.51 11.21
CA THR A 66 10.09 -16.56 11.08
C THR A 66 10.15 -17.44 12.33
N ASN A 67 9.93 -16.86 13.52
CA ASN A 67 10.03 -17.54 14.80
C ASN A 67 8.75 -18.31 15.18
N ASP A 68 7.59 -17.86 14.69
CA ASP A 68 6.29 -18.48 14.94
C ASP A 68 5.53 -18.70 13.63
N ALA A 69 5.35 -19.96 13.24
CA ALA A 69 4.62 -20.33 12.03
C ALA A 69 3.13 -19.95 12.06
N THR A 70 2.58 -19.61 13.24
CA THR A 70 1.20 -19.16 13.43
C THR A 70 1.05 -17.64 13.44
N ALA A 71 2.16 -16.90 13.45
CA ALA A 71 2.15 -15.45 13.45
C ALA A 71 1.57 -14.89 12.16
N VAL A 72 0.93 -13.73 12.29
CA VAL A 72 0.33 -12.99 11.17
C VAL A 72 0.88 -11.58 11.17
N GLY A 73 1.40 -11.14 10.03
CA GLY A 73 1.94 -9.81 9.84
C GLY A 73 1.26 -9.09 8.68
N VAL A 74 1.23 -7.77 8.70
CA VAL A 74 0.92 -6.94 7.55
C VAL A 74 2.19 -6.22 7.14
N LEU A 75 2.64 -6.49 5.92
CA LEU A 75 3.89 -5.97 5.38
C LEU A 75 3.63 -5.19 4.09
N PRO A 76 4.32 -4.05 3.87
CA PRO A 76 4.36 -3.41 2.57
C PRO A 76 5.32 -4.13 1.62
N GLN A 77 5.09 -4.05 0.32
CA GLN A 77 6.16 -4.31 -0.65
C GLN A 77 7.28 -3.27 -0.52
N PRO A 78 8.55 -3.64 -0.78
CA PRO A 78 9.02 -4.95 -1.22
C PRO A 78 9.28 -5.97 -0.08
N PHE A 79 8.97 -5.63 1.19
CA PHE A 79 9.29 -6.49 2.33
C PHE A 79 8.54 -7.81 2.34
N VAL A 80 7.32 -7.85 1.79
CA VAL A 80 6.60 -9.10 1.53
C VAL A 80 7.45 -10.03 0.66
N THR A 81 7.93 -9.54 -0.48
CA THR A 81 8.76 -10.33 -1.41
C THR A 81 10.08 -10.76 -0.79
N VAL A 82 10.73 -9.89 -0.01
CA VAL A 82 11.96 -10.22 0.74
C VAL A 82 11.69 -11.36 1.73
N ALA A 83 10.60 -11.27 2.50
CA ALA A 83 10.25 -12.25 3.53
C ALA A 83 9.94 -13.63 2.92
N THR A 84 9.08 -13.68 1.89
CA THR A 84 8.68 -14.93 1.23
C THR A 84 9.82 -15.55 0.41
N THR A 85 10.75 -14.74 -0.10
CA THR A 85 11.97 -15.25 -0.75
C THR A 85 12.95 -15.87 0.25
N LYS A 86 13.11 -15.27 1.44
CA LYS A 86 14.00 -15.79 2.49
C LYS A 86 13.42 -17.00 3.23
N ASN A 87 12.10 -17.08 3.35
CA ASN A 87 11.40 -18.16 4.02
C ASN A 87 10.22 -18.65 3.15
N SER A 88 10.42 -19.77 2.45
CA SER A 88 9.42 -20.36 1.56
C SER A 88 8.17 -20.89 2.25
N ASN A 89 8.13 -20.92 3.58
CA ASN A 89 6.91 -21.26 4.33
C ASN A 89 5.98 -20.05 4.49
N LEU A 90 6.48 -18.82 4.32
CA LEU A 90 5.65 -17.62 4.36
C LEU A 90 5.01 -17.38 3.00
N VAL A 91 3.75 -16.95 3.02
CA VAL A 91 3.01 -16.53 1.83
C VAL A 91 2.34 -15.19 2.07
N ALA A 92 2.19 -14.40 1.01
CA ALA A 92 1.26 -13.27 1.00
C ALA A 92 -0.16 -13.85 0.84
N ALA A 93 -0.84 -14.07 1.97
CA ALA A 93 -2.10 -14.79 1.99
C ALA A 93 -3.27 -13.92 1.49
N ILE A 94 -3.22 -12.62 1.74
CA ILE A 94 -4.32 -11.69 1.45
C ILE A 94 -3.73 -10.35 1.00
N ASP A 95 -4.10 -9.88 -0.20
CA ASP A 95 -3.84 -8.52 -0.66
C ASP A 95 -4.91 -7.56 -0.10
N LEU A 96 -4.50 -6.47 0.54
CA LEU A 96 -5.46 -5.51 1.08
C LEU A 96 -6.15 -4.66 0.02
N ASN A 97 -5.63 -4.58 -1.21
CA ASN A 97 -6.36 -4.00 -2.34
C ASN A 97 -7.60 -4.84 -2.67
N ASP A 98 -7.48 -6.17 -2.70
CA ASP A 98 -8.62 -7.07 -2.96
C ASP A 98 -9.68 -6.96 -1.85
N VAL A 99 -9.25 -6.88 -0.59
CA VAL A 99 -10.18 -6.68 0.54
C VAL A 99 -10.86 -5.33 0.44
N TRP A 100 -10.12 -4.28 0.09
CA TRP A 100 -10.65 -2.94 -0.12
C TRP A 100 -11.70 -2.93 -1.23
N ASP A 101 -11.36 -3.43 -2.41
CA ASP A 101 -12.23 -3.46 -3.59
C ASP A 101 -13.49 -4.32 -3.38
N ALA A 102 -13.39 -5.39 -2.58
CA ALA A 102 -14.55 -6.20 -2.20
C ALA A 102 -15.50 -5.51 -1.21
N THR A 103 -15.01 -4.50 -0.48
CA THR A 103 -15.69 -3.91 0.68
C THR A 103 -16.15 -2.48 0.44
N VAL A 104 -15.42 -1.72 -0.36
CA VAL A 104 -15.61 -0.28 -0.60
C VAL A 104 -16.18 -0.08 -2.00
N THR A 105 -17.38 0.47 -2.07
CA THR A 105 -18.14 0.59 -3.33
C THR A 105 -18.32 2.03 -3.82
N ASP A 106 -17.59 2.98 -3.23
CA ASP A 106 -17.68 4.41 -3.59
C ASP A 106 -16.74 4.81 -4.74
N GLY A 107 -16.04 3.84 -5.33
CA GLY A 107 -15.07 4.05 -6.41
C GLY A 107 -13.64 4.32 -5.91
N SER A 108 -13.45 4.51 -4.60
CA SER A 108 -12.12 4.72 -4.05
C SER A 108 -11.23 3.49 -4.11
N LYS A 109 -9.92 3.72 -4.12
CA LYS A 109 -8.91 2.68 -4.07
C LYS A 109 -8.09 2.80 -2.80
N LEU A 110 -7.37 1.73 -2.45
CA LEU A 110 -6.39 1.77 -1.38
C LEU A 110 -5.17 2.60 -1.85
N VAL A 111 -5.22 3.92 -1.66
CA VAL A 111 -4.13 4.82 -2.10
C VAL A 111 -3.05 4.95 -1.02
N MET A 112 -1.83 4.53 -1.33
CA MET A 112 -0.69 4.57 -0.40
C MET A 112 0.46 5.47 -0.82
N GLY A 113 0.37 6.08 -2.00
CA GLY A 113 1.34 7.05 -2.50
C GLY A 113 0.65 8.07 -3.40
N VAL A 114 1.11 9.31 -3.32
CA VAL A 114 0.66 10.41 -4.17
C VAL A 114 1.87 11.28 -4.55
N THR A 115 1.82 11.89 -5.72
CA THR A 115 2.76 12.94 -6.12
C THR A 115 2.12 14.30 -5.84
N VAL A 116 2.85 15.19 -5.19
CA VAL A 116 2.37 16.54 -4.85
C VAL A 116 3.32 17.58 -5.43
N ALA A 117 2.75 18.58 -6.10
CA ALA A 117 3.46 19.76 -6.57
C ALA A 117 2.86 21.02 -5.95
N ARG A 118 3.71 22.03 -5.70
CA ARG A 118 3.25 23.33 -5.18
C ARG A 118 2.54 24.11 -6.29
N ASN A 119 1.45 24.80 -5.94
CA ASN A 119 0.65 25.56 -6.92
C ASN A 119 1.46 26.62 -7.69
N ASP A 120 2.38 27.31 -7.01
CA ASP A 120 3.25 28.31 -7.65
C ASP A 120 4.18 27.69 -8.71
N PHE A 121 4.69 26.49 -8.43
CA PHE A 121 5.53 25.74 -9.36
C PHE A 121 4.73 25.25 -10.57
N MET A 122 3.54 24.67 -10.35
CA MET A 122 2.69 24.18 -11.44
C MET A 122 2.30 25.32 -12.39
N GLN A 123 1.86 26.46 -11.85
CA GLN A 123 1.46 27.62 -12.66
C GLN A 123 2.61 28.20 -13.48
N ALA A 124 3.83 28.18 -12.95
CA ALA A 124 5.00 28.72 -13.62
C ALA A 124 5.65 27.75 -14.61
N ASN A 125 5.35 26.44 -14.53
CA ASN A 125 6.05 25.38 -15.26
C ASN A 125 5.09 24.33 -15.83
N ALA A 126 3.98 24.75 -16.44
CA ALA A 126 2.96 23.84 -16.98
C ALA A 126 3.57 22.77 -17.91
N ASP A 127 4.38 23.17 -18.89
CA ASP A 127 5.05 22.24 -19.82
C ASP A 127 5.91 21.18 -19.09
N ALA A 128 6.51 21.53 -17.95
CA ALA A 128 7.31 20.58 -17.17
C ALA A 128 6.44 19.61 -16.36
N ILE A 129 5.23 20.04 -15.95
CA ILE A 129 4.25 19.16 -15.30
C ILE A 129 3.70 18.15 -16.32
N ASP A 130 3.34 18.62 -17.51
CA ASP A 130 2.84 17.77 -18.59
C ASP A 130 3.90 16.72 -18.96
N GLN A 131 5.15 17.14 -19.17
CA GLN A 131 6.25 16.22 -19.46
C GLN A 131 6.49 15.22 -18.31
N PHE A 132 6.44 15.67 -17.05
CA PHE A 132 6.60 14.78 -15.91
C PHE A 132 5.50 13.71 -15.87
N LEU A 133 4.24 14.05 -16.15
CA LEU A 133 3.13 13.10 -16.15
C LEU A 133 3.27 12.08 -17.30
N GLU A 134 3.66 12.54 -18.49
CA GLU A 134 3.96 11.65 -19.62
C GLU A 134 5.09 10.67 -19.29
N ASP A 135 6.22 11.18 -18.78
CA ASP A 135 7.39 10.38 -18.42
C ASP A 135 7.08 9.42 -17.26
N HIS A 136 6.28 9.85 -16.28
CA HIS A 136 5.90 9.01 -15.15
C HIS A 136 4.98 7.86 -15.58
N SER A 137 4.00 8.14 -16.46
CA SER A 137 3.15 7.10 -17.03
C SER A 137 3.98 6.09 -17.83
N ALA A 138 4.87 6.56 -18.70
CA ALA A 138 5.74 5.69 -19.49
C ALA A 138 6.67 4.84 -18.60
N SER A 139 7.22 5.43 -17.54
CA SER A 139 8.07 4.71 -16.59
C SER A 139 7.32 3.61 -15.83
N VAL A 140 6.06 3.86 -15.44
CA VAL A 140 5.21 2.85 -14.81
C VAL A 140 4.88 1.72 -15.81
N ASP A 141 4.56 2.06 -17.05
CA ASP A 141 4.27 1.08 -18.10
C ASP A 141 5.49 0.19 -18.37
N GLU A 142 6.69 0.76 -18.44
CA GLU A 142 7.95 0.02 -18.60
C GLU A 142 8.20 -0.94 -17.43
N ALA A 143 8.07 -0.45 -16.18
CA ALA A 143 8.26 -1.28 -14.99
C ALA A 143 7.27 -2.45 -14.93
N ASN A 144 6.02 -2.23 -15.31
CA ASN A 144 5.01 -3.29 -15.32
C ASN A 144 5.19 -4.26 -16.50
N ALA A 145 5.69 -3.79 -17.65
CA ALA A 145 5.88 -4.61 -18.84
C ALA A 145 7.09 -5.54 -18.73
N ASP A 146 8.21 -5.06 -18.19
CA ASP A 146 9.44 -5.83 -18.02
C ASP A 146 10.12 -5.55 -16.66
N PRO A 147 9.65 -6.20 -15.57
CA PRO A 147 10.28 -6.09 -14.26
C PRO A 147 11.77 -6.49 -14.23
N ASP A 148 12.20 -7.42 -15.09
CA ASP A 148 13.58 -7.89 -15.14
C ASP A 148 14.50 -6.81 -15.75
N GLU A 149 14.01 -6.02 -16.72
CA GLU A 149 14.74 -4.88 -17.30
C GLU A 149 14.89 -3.71 -16.30
N VAL A 150 13.88 -3.46 -15.47
CA VAL A 150 13.87 -2.36 -14.50
C VAL A 150 14.61 -2.70 -13.20
N ALA A 151 14.67 -3.97 -12.80
CA ALA A 151 15.30 -4.41 -11.55
C ALA A 151 16.76 -3.93 -11.35
N PRO A 152 17.66 -3.96 -12.35
CA PRO A 152 19.00 -3.38 -12.23
C PRO A 152 18.99 -1.89 -11.87
N MET A 153 18.01 -1.13 -12.37
CA MET A 153 17.86 0.29 -12.06
C MET A 153 17.46 0.50 -10.60
N VAL A 154 16.53 -0.32 -10.09
CA VAL A 154 16.11 -0.33 -8.68
C VAL A 154 17.31 -0.58 -7.75
N VAL A 155 18.17 -1.53 -8.12
CA VAL A 155 19.40 -1.85 -7.36
C VAL A 155 20.43 -0.73 -7.47
N SER A 156 20.65 -0.20 -8.68
CA SER A 156 21.56 0.93 -8.88
C SER A 156 21.13 2.19 -8.12
N ALA A 157 19.83 2.37 -7.89
CA ALA A 157 19.27 3.47 -7.10
C ALA A 157 19.40 3.23 -5.57
N GLY A 158 19.82 2.04 -5.15
CA GLY A 158 19.97 1.67 -3.74
C GLY A 158 18.67 1.39 -3.01
N VAL A 159 17.57 1.16 -3.74
CA VAL A 159 16.25 0.84 -3.16
C VAL A 159 16.24 -0.60 -2.61
N LEU A 160 16.85 -1.53 -3.36
CA LEU A 160 17.08 -2.91 -2.96
C LEU A 160 18.51 -3.31 -3.34
N ASP A 161 19.02 -4.39 -2.74
CA ASP A 161 20.38 -4.89 -2.99
C ASP A 161 20.43 -6.10 -3.93
N ASN A 162 19.26 -6.58 -4.40
CA ASN A 162 19.14 -7.80 -5.18
C ASN A 162 18.14 -7.64 -6.34
N GLU A 163 18.63 -7.79 -7.57
CA GLU A 163 17.84 -7.61 -8.79
C GLU A 163 16.71 -8.64 -8.90
N GLN A 164 16.95 -9.89 -8.51
CA GLN A 164 15.94 -10.96 -8.60
C GLN A 164 14.78 -10.73 -7.62
N ILE A 165 15.06 -10.15 -6.45
CA ILE A 165 14.04 -9.73 -5.49
C ILE A 165 13.29 -8.51 -6.01
N ALA A 166 14.00 -7.53 -6.60
CA ALA A 166 13.38 -6.36 -7.20
C ALA A 166 12.41 -6.73 -8.33
N ALA A 167 12.83 -7.57 -9.28
CA ALA A 167 12.00 -8.04 -10.38
C ALA A 167 10.72 -8.75 -9.89
N LYS A 168 10.82 -9.54 -8.82
CA LYS A 168 9.67 -10.20 -8.19
C LYS A 168 8.74 -9.24 -7.45
N ALA A 169 9.27 -8.17 -6.87
CA ALA A 169 8.49 -7.24 -6.07
C ALA A 169 7.71 -6.24 -6.93
N ILE A 170 8.24 -5.85 -8.09
CA ILE A 170 7.64 -4.81 -8.95
C ILE A 170 6.17 -5.10 -9.30
N PRO A 171 5.77 -6.30 -9.77
CA PRO A 171 4.36 -6.60 -10.07
C PRO A 171 3.44 -6.45 -8.85
N GLU A 172 3.96 -6.76 -7.66
CA GLU A 172 3.22 -6.72 -6.40
C GLU A 172 3.18 -5.32 -5.77
N CYS A 173 3.95 -4.36 -6.30
CA CYS A 173 3.90 -2.96 -5.85
C CYS A 173 2.68 -2.21 -6.42
N HIS A 174 1.91 -2.82 -7.33
CA HIS A 174 0.72 -2.24 -7.96
C HIS A 174 0.98 -0.82 -8.49
N LEU A 175 2.06 -0.68 -9.27
CA LEU A 175 2.49 0.60 -9.82
C LEU A 175 1.46 1.11 -10.83
N VAL A 176 1.00 2.35 -10.64
CA VAL A 176 0.04 3.03 -11.51
C VAL A 176 0.42 4.51 -11.63
N CYS A 177 0.05 5.12 -12.76
CA CYS A 177 0.01 6.56 -12.92
C CYS A 177 -1.45 6.99 -13.19
N THR A 178 -2.24 7.15 -12.13
CA THR A 178 -3.62 7.67 -12.26
C THR A 178 -3.59 9.20 -12.24
N THR A 179 -4.28 9.84 -13.17
CA THR A 179 -4.39 11.32 -13.28
C THR A 179 -5.85 11.73 -13.49
N GLY A 180 -6.13 13.05 -13.47
CA GLY A 180 -7.44 13.58 -13.81
C GLY A 180 -8.56 13.18 -12.84
N SER A 181 -9.77 12.98 -13.37
CA SER A 181 -10.95 12.62 -12.57
C SER A 181 -10.79 11.30 -11.83
N ASP A 182 -10.15 10.31 -12.48
CA ASP A 182 -9.97 8.99 -11.88
C ASP A 182 -9.09 9.09 -10.62
N MET A 183 -8.03 9.91 -10.66
CA MET A 183 -7.19 10.18 -9.49
C MET A 183 -7.99 10.84 -8.35
N GLN A 184 -8.86 11.80 -8.69
CA GLN A 184 -9.70 12.46 -7.71
C GLN A 184 -10.69 11.48 -7.08
N ASP A 185 -11.39 10.68 -7.88
CA ASP A 185 -12.39 9.72 -7.40
C ASP A 185 -11.74 8.63 -6.53
N GLU A 186 -10.59 8.10 -6.95
CA GLU A 186 -9.83 7.10 -6.21
C GLU A 186 -9.37 7.62 -4.84
N LEU A 187 -8.86 8.86 -4.78
CA LEU A 187 -8.30 9.45 -3.56
C LEU A 187 -9.36 10.06 -2.62
N ALA A 188 -10.41 10.68 -3.15
CA ALA A 188 -11.38 11.40 -2.33
C ALA A 188 -12.16 10.48 -1.38
N GLY A 189 -12.59 9.31 -1.85
CA GLY A 189 -13.26 8.33 -0.99
C GLY A 189 -12.30 7.73 0.05
N TYR A 190 -11.05 7.46 -0.33
CA TYR A 190 -10.01 7.01 0.60
C TYR A 190 -9.78 8.03 1.74
N LEU A 191 -9.61 9.31 1.42
CA LEU A 191 -9.46 10.37 2.41
C LEU A 191 -10.71 10.52 3.30
N SER A 192 -11.90 10.30 2.75
CA SER A 192 -13.16 10.31 3.50
C SER A 192 -13.22 9.19 4.54
N ILE A 193 -12.74 7.99 4.19
CA ILE A 193 -12.63 6.87 5.12
C ILE A 193 -11.65 7.17 6.26
N LEU A 194 -10.48 7.75 5.94
CA LEU A 194 -9.52 8.16 6.96
C LEU A 194 -10.08 9.25 7.89
N TYR A 195 -10.74 10.26 7.30
CA TYR A 195 -11.37 11.35 8.02
C TYR A 195 -12.43 10.86 9.02
N ASN A 196 -13.29 9.94 8.59
CA ASN A 196 -14.37 9.39 9.43
C ASN A 196 -13.86 8.59 10.63
N GLN A 197 -12.68 7.96 10.52
CA GLN A 197 -12.03 7.30 11.65
C GLN A 197 -11.33 8.31 12.56
N ASN A 198 -10.56 9.21 11.97
CA ASN A 198 -9.87 10.25 12.69
C ASN A 198 -9.62 11.46 11.79
N ALA A 199 -10.35 12.55 12.01
CA ALA A 199 -10.21 13.78 11.23
C ALA A 199 -8.77 14.32 11.20
N SER A 200 -7.97 14.13 12.28
CA SER A 200 -6.60 14.61 12.31
C SER A 200 -5.67 13.87 11.34
N SER A 201 -6.04 12.66 10.87
CA SER A 201 -5.27 11.88 9.91
C SER A 201 -5.15 12.54 8.53
N VAL A 202 -6.11 13.43 8.20
CA VAL A 202 -6.13 14.21 6.95
C VAL A 202 -5.97 15.72 7.20
N GLY A 203 -5.51 16.12 8.39
CA GLY A 203 -5.31 17.54 8.73
C GLY A 203 -6.53 18.26 9.30
N GLY A 204 -7.59 17.54 9.66
CA GLY A 204 -8.77 18.05 10.38
C GLY A 204 -9.98 18.36 9.50
N THR A 205 -9.80 18.50 8.19
CA THR A 205 -10.86 18.73 7.19
C THR A 205 -10.51 18.03 5.89
N LEU A 206 -11.52 17.55 5.16
CA LEU A 206 -11.29 17.03 3.82
C LEU A 206 -10.78 18.13 2.87
N PRO A 207 -9.87 17.80 1.93
CA PRO A 207 -9.43 18.75 0.92
C PRO A 207 -10.59 19.19 0.02
N ALA A 208 -10.55 20.45 -0.41
CA ALA A 208 -11.47 20.98 -1.40
C ALA A 208 -11.02 20.60 -2.83
N ASP A 209 -11.87 20.84 -3.83
CA ASP A 209 -11.62 20.44 -5.23
C ASP A 209 -10.31 20.99 -5.81
N ASN A 210 -9.84 22.15 -5.33
CA ASN A 210 -8.57 22.75 -5.76
C ASN A 210 -7.32 22.05 -5.20
N PHE A 211 -7.49 20.96 -4.46
CA PHE A 211 -6.43 20.05 -4.04
C PHE A 211 -6.00 19.10 -5.16
N TYR A 212 -6.92 18.74 -6.06
CA TYR A 212 -6.70 17.77 -7.13
C TYR A 212 -6.28 18.48 -8.41
N TYR A 213 -5.27 17.93 -9.09
CA TYR A 213 -4.85 18.40 -10.41
C TYR A 213 -5.63 17.65 -11.51
N LEU A 214 -6.38 18.40 -12.33
CA LEU A 214 -7.31 17.85 -13.33
C LEU A 214 -6.91 18.15 -14.79
N GLY A 215 -5.72 18.72 -15.01
CA GLY A 215 -5.29 19.27 -16.31
C GLY A 215 -5.48 20.77 -16.39
#